data_AF-A0A3A8JZM1-F1
#
_entry.id   AF-A0A3A8JZM1-F1
#
_cell.length_a   1.000
_cell.length_b   1.000
_cell.length_c   1.000
_cell.angle_alpha   90.00
_cell.angle_beta   90.00
_cell.angle_gamma   90.00
#
_symmetry.space_group_name_H-M   'P 1'
#
loop_
_entity.id
_entity.type
_entity.pdbx_description
1 polymer ?
#
loop_
_entity_poly.entity_id
_entity_poly.type
_entity_poly.pdbx_seq_one_letter_code
_entity_poly.pdbx_strand_id
1 'polypeptide(L)'
;MSLLHPLMDAAIRQAISAEDSPTLLQWLEQRTRPYLDASNPRLLGSGGEGVVFAANGHIHKFLLNWTHPRRDPDRTEQWLRLLAERSHEARHLYRLTIQRPERDMLWISYAASPGVPLTNEEVSSCWRTRIWPQLEACLHELSQAGFAHTNPKPSNFVWDGTRLMLCDYGSDCRPMSDAAMELGRMYFMWQAGIHDQGQP
;
A
#
# COMPACT_ATOMS: atom_id res chain seq x y z
N MET A 1 -32.06 2.52 7.76
CA MET A 1 -31.27 1.45 8.42
C MET A 1 -31.21 0.28 7.46
N SER A 2 -30.11 0.10 6.73
CA SER A 2 -29.97 -0.97 5.74
C SER A 2 -29.58 -2.27 6.46
N LEU A 3 -30.51 -3.22 6.50
CA LEU A 3 -30.29 -4.60 6.95
C LEU A 3 -29.64 -5.40 5.82
N LEU A 4 -28.34 -5.16 5.56
CA LEU A 4 -27.55 -6.12 4.79
C LEU A 4 -27.13 -7.25 5.74
N HIS A 5 -27.44 -8.46 5.31
CA HIS A 5 -27.83 -9.61 6.11
C HIS A 5 -26.63 -10.33 6.77
N PRO A 6 -26.77 -10.92 7.98
CA PRO A 6 -25.74 -11.78 8.60
C PRO A 6 -25.27 -12.97 7.73
N LEU A 7 -26.08 -13.35 6.73
CA LEU A 7 -25.76 -14.39 5.75
C LEU A 7 -24.79 -13.90 4.67
N MET A 8 -24.84 -12.61 4.32
CA MET A 8 -23.86 -11.98 3.43
C MET A 8 -22.49 -11.93 4.11
N ASP A 9 -22.47 -11.68 5.41
CA ASP A 9 -21.26 -11.65 6.23
C ASP A 9 -20.57 -13.03 6.31
N ALA A 10 -21.35 -14.11 6.38
CA ALA A 10 -20.83 -15.48 6.36
C ALA A 10 -20.32 -15.88 4.96
N ALA A 11 -21.06 -15.55 3.89
CA ALA A 11 -20.64 -15.82 2.51
C ALA A 11 -19.41 -15.00 2.11
N ILE A 12 -19.30 -13.75 2.58
CA ILE A 12 -18.13 -12.89 2.39
C ILE A 12 -16.94 -13.46 3.18
N ARG A 13 -17.10 -13.89 4.44
CA ARG A 13 -16.01 -14.56 5.19
C ARG A 13 -15.54 -15.85 4.52
N GLN A 14 -16.47 -16.63 3.96
CA GLN A 14 -16.17 -17.87 3.27
C GLN A 14 -15.50 -17.61 1.91
N ALA A 15 -15.95 -16.60 1.16
CA ALA A 15 -15.32 -16.13 -0.07
C ALA A 15 -13.95 -15.47 0.18
N ILE A 16 -13.75 -14.77 1.30
CA ILE A 16 -12.46 -14.17 1.69
C ILE A 16 -11.43 -15.25 2.05
N SER A 17 -11.84 -16.46 2.44
CA SER A 17 -10.93 -17.60 2.61
C SER A 17 -10.41 -18.17 1.28
N ALA A 18 -11.04 -17.80 0.16
CA ALA A 18 -10.60 -18.10 -1.19
C ALA A 18 -10.27 -16.77 -1.89
N GLU A 19 -9.03 -16.30 -1.74
CA GLU A 19 -8.54 -14.96 -2.14
C GLU A 19 -8.85 -14.53 -3.60
N ASP A 20 -9.40 -15.42 -4.43
CA ASP A 20 -9.74 -15.21 -5.84
C ASP A 20 -11.19 -15.58 -6.24
N SER A 21 -12.20 -15.44 -5.36
CA SER A 21 -13.59 -15.65 -5.79
C SER A 21 -14.09 -14.49 -6.68
N PRO A 22 -14.53 -14.73 -7.94
CA PRO A 22 -15.07 -13.68 -8.81
C PRO A 22 -16.24 -12.90 -8.17
N THR A 23 -16.99 -13.56 -7.29
CA THR A 23 -18.11 -12.96 -6.54
C THR A 23 -17.64 -11.93 -5.51
N LEU A 24 -16.51 -12.18 -4.84
CA LEU A 24 -15.93 -11.25 -3.88
C LEU A 24 -15.44 -10.00 -4.61
N LEU A 25 -14.72 -10.16 -5.72
CA LEU A 25 -14.22 -9.03 -6.51
C LEU A 25 -15.36 -8.16 -7.04
N GLN A 26 -16.40 -8.77 -7.63
CA GLN A 26 -17.58 -8.03 -8.08
C GLN A 26 -18.27 -7.28 -6.94
N TRP A 27 -18.36 -7.88 -5.76
CA TRP A 27 -18.93 -7.21 -4.59
C TRP A 27 -18.07 -6.02 -4.12
N LEU A 28 -16.75 -6.20 -4.02
CA LEU A 28 -15.81 -5.13 -3.63
C LEU A 28 -15.86 -3.98 -4.65
N GLU A 29 -15.89 -4.29 -5.95
CA GLU A 29 -16.05 -3.30 -7.01
C GLU A 29 -17.38 -2.53 -6.90
N GLN A 30 -18.50 -3.23 -6.76
CA GLN A 30 -19.81 -2.59 -6.62
C GLN A 30 -19.89 -1.67 -5.41
N ARG A 31 -19.27 -2.09 -4.29
CA ARG A 31 -19.27 -1.33 -3.04
C ARG A 31 -18.39 -0.07 -3.11
N THR A 32 -17.27 -0.14 -3.80
CA THR A 32 -16.27 0.95 -3.85
C THR A 32 -16.47 1.93 -5.00
N ARG A 33 -17.07 1.48 -6.10
CA ARG A 33 -17.30 2.29 -7.31
C ARG A 33 -18.04 3.62 -7.07
N PRO A 34 -19.04 3.74 -6.17
CA PRO A 34 -19.69 5.03 -5.90
C PRO A 34 -18.76 6.13 -5.38
N TYR A 35 -17.59 5.77 -4.84
CA TYR A 35 -16.59 6.72 -4.33
C TYR A 35 -15.56 7.14 -5.40
N LEU A 36 -15.58 6.48 -6.55
CA LEU A 36 -14.72 6.80 -7.68
C LEU A 36 -15.53 7.71 -8.62
N ASP A 37 -15.18 8.99 -8.68
CA ASP A 37 -15.80 9.98 -9.59
C ASP A 37 -15.38 9.75 -11.05
N ALA A 38 -15.44 8.52 -11.53
CA ALA A 38 -14.92 8.11 -12.83
C ALA A 38 -15.90 7.20 -13.55
N SER A 39 -16.09 7.47 -14.84
CA SER A 39 -16.96 6.67 -15.71
C SER A 39 -16.44 5.24 -15.94
N ASN A 40 -15.12 5.03 -15.82
CA ASN A 40 -14.52 3.72 -15.99
C ASN A 40 -13.22 3.54 -15.16
N PRO A 41 -13.33 3.32 -13.84
CA PRO A 41 -12.16 3.04 -13.02
C PRO A 41 -11.53 1.69 -13.44
N ARG A 42 -10.21 1.64 -13.53
CA ARG A 42 -9.45 0.42 -13.85
C ARG A 42 -9.04 -0.27 -12.56
N LEU A 43 -9.48 -1.51 -12.34
CA LEU A 43 -8.96 -2.34 -11.25
C LEU A 43 -7.48 -2.64 -11.51
N LEU A 44 -6.63 -2.35 -10.52
CA LEU A 44 -5.20 -2.66 -10.55
C LEU A 44 -4.87 -3.92 -9.79
N GLY A 45 -5.63 -4.22 -8.74
CA GLY A 45 -5.42 -5.40 -7.94
C GLY A 45 -6.39 -5.50 -6.76
N SER A 46 -6.39 -6.67 -6.17
CA SER A 46 -7.20 -7.07 -5.02
C SER A 46 -6.38 -8.00 -4.13
N GLY A 47 -6.70 -8.02 -2.84
CA GLY A 47 -6.14 -9.00 -1.90
C GLY A 47 -6.99 -9.07 -0.64
N GLY A 48 -6.52 -9.84 0.35
CA GLY A 48 -7.22 -10.00 1.64
C GLY A 48 -7.43 -8.70 2.43
N GLU A 49 -6.81 -7.62 1.97
CA GLU A 49 -6.78 -6.28 2.56
C GLU A 49 -7.83 -5.34 1.95
N GLY A 50 -8.21 -5.58 0.70
CA GLY A 50 -9.10 -4.71 -0.05
C GLY A 50 -8.78 -4.65 -1.55
N VAL A 51 -9.09 -3.53 -2.19
CA VAL A 51 -8.99 -3.34 -3.64
C VAL A 51 -8.31 -2.03 -4.00
N VAL A 52 -7.65 -2.03 -5.15
CA VAL A 52 -6.92 -0.87 -5.68
C VAL A 52 -7.40 -0.55 -7.10
N PHE A 53 -7.77 0.71 -7.33
CA PHE A 53 -8.18 1.23 -8.64
C PHE A 53 -7.26 2.36 -9.11
N ALA A 54 -7.14 2.49 -10.42
CA ALA A 54 -6.71 3.73 -11.08
C ALA A 54 -7.95 4.44 -11.65
N ALA A 55 -8.12 5.72 -11.31
CA ALA A 55 -9.19 6.56 -11.82
C ALA A 55 -8.74 8.04 -11.80
N ASN A 56 -9.08 8.82 -12.84
CA ASN A 56 -8.83 10.26 -12.90
C ASN A 56 -7.38 10.68 -12.54
N GLY A 57 -6.39 9.95 -13.03
CA GLY A 57 -4.96 10.23 -12.73
C GLY A 57 -4.54 9.94 -11.29
N HIS A 58 -5.37 9.24 -10.52
CA HIS A 58 -5.11 8.87 -9.13
C HIS A 58 -5.16 7.35 -8.94
N ILE A 59 -4.46 6.90 -7.92
CA ILE A 59 -4.61 5.57 -7.34
C ILE A 59 -5.54 5.69 -6.14
N HIS A 60 -6.49 4.76 -6.02
CA HIS A 60 -7.45 4.68 -4.94
C HIS A 60 -7.38 3.28 -4.33
N LYS A 61 -6.98 3.18 -3.07
CA LYS A 61 -6.98 1.94 -2.31
C LYS A 61 -8.08 1.99 -1.27
N PHE A 62 -8.95 0.99 -1.29
CA PHE A 62 -10.02 0.81 -0.32
C PHE A 62 -9.67 -0.36 0.60
N LEU A 63 -9.51 -0.06 1.87
CA LEU A 63 -9.28 -1.00 2.95
C LEU A 63 -10.63 -1.32 3.60
N LEU A 64 -11.14 -2.54 3.46
CA LEU A 64 -12.59 -2.77 3.47
C LEU A 64 -13.21 -3.46 4.70
N ASN A 65 -12.50 -3.66 5.82
CA ASN A 65 -13.09 -4.48 6.89
C ASN A 65 -12.41 -5.80 7.11
N TRP A 66 -11.23 -5.81 7.68
CA TRP A 66 -10.29 -6.88 7.46
C TRP A 66 -10.73 -8.10 8.24
N THR A 67 -10.88 -9.22 7.54
CA THR A 67 -11.01 -10.55 8.15
C THR A 67 -9.80 -10.95 8.99
N HIS A 68 -8.80 -10.08 9.12
CA HIS A 68 -7.64 -10.27 9.97
C HIS A 68 -7.92 -9.82 11.41
N PRO A 69 -8.07 -10.74 12.38
CA PRO A 69 -8.46 -10.43 13.78
C PRO A 69 -7.42 -9.64 14.59
N ARG A 70 -6.33 -9.17 13.97
CA ARG A 70 -5.23 -8.45 14.63
C ARG A 70 -5.14 -6.97 14.24
N ARG A 71 -6.02 -6.48 13.37
CA ARG A 71 -5.95 -5.10 12.86
C ARG A 71 -7.08 -4.27 13.47
N ASP A 72 -6.69 -3.25 14.23
CA ASP A 72 -7.57 -2.19 14.73
C ASP A 72 -7.72 -1.14 13.61
N PRO A 73 -8.92 -0.98 13.01
CA PRO A 73 -9.15 -0.06 11.91
C PRO A 73 -8.97 1.40 12.32
N ASP A 74 -9.39 1.75 13.54
CA ASP A 74 -9.33 3.12 14.05
C ASP A 74 -7.87 3.53 14.27
N ARG A 75 -7.08 2.61 14.83
CA ARG A 75 -5.64 2.81 14.99
C ARG A 75 -4.91 2.89 13.64
N THR A 76 -5.29 2.07 12.67
CA THR A 76 -4.69 2.09 11.32
C THR A 76 -5.00 3.42 10.63
N GLU A 77 -6.24 3.91 10.71
CA GLU A 77 -6.60 5.23 10.21
C GLU A 77 -5.77 6.33 10.88
N GLN A 78 -5.67 6.33 12.21
CA GLN A 78 -4.90 7.31 12.96
C GLN A 78 -3.44 7.37 12.49
N TRP A 79 -2.81 6.21 12.33
CA TRP A 79 -1.43 6.10 11.86
C TRP A 79 -1.25 6.62 10.43
N LEU A 80 -2.15 6.27 9.52
CA LEU A 80 -2.07 6.75 8.15
C LEU A 80 -2.26 8.27 8.06
N ARG A 81 -3.19 8.84 8.85
CA ARG A 81 -3.38 10.30 8.91
C ARG A 81 -2.14 11.01 9.43
N LEU A 82 -1.53 10.48 10.49
CA LEU A 82 -0.30 11.02 11.05
C LEU A 82 0.88 10.90 10.08
N LEU A 83 0.99 9.78 9.35
CA LEU A 83 1.98 9.64 8.29
C LEU A 83 1.77 10.72 7.22
N ALA A 84 0.55 10.88 6.72
CA ALA A 84 0.23 11.87 5.68
C ALA A 84 0.52 13.31 6.11
N GLU A 85 0.28 13.63 7.38
CA GLU A 85 0.61 14.94 7.97
C GLU A 85 2.13 15.16 8.02
N ARG A 86 2.90 14.17 8.47
CA ARG A 86 4.34 14.29 8.70
C ARG A 86 5.21 14.09 7.46
N SER A 87 4.65 13.52 6.39
CA SER A 87 5.38 13.24 5.14
C SER A 87 5.04 14.21 4.01
N HIS A 88 4.43 15.37 4.29
CA HIS A 88 3.97 16.29 3.24
C HIS A 88 5.10 16.88 2.37
N GLU A 89 6.34 16.94 2.88
CA GLU A 89 7.54 17.37 2.13
C GLU A 89 8.38 16.21 1.58
N ALA A 90 7.98 14.96 1.86
CA ALA A 90 8.73 13.78 1.46
C ALA A 90 8.78 13.64 -0.07
N ARG A 91 9.93 13.19 -0.59
CA ARG A 91 10.17 13.07 -2.03
C ARG A 91 9.99 11.64 -2.54
N HIS A 92 9.99 10.64 -1.69
CA HIS A 92 9.84 9.24 -2.11
C HIS A 92 8.51 8.65 -1.61
N LEU A 93 7.69 9.47 -0.94
CA LEU A 93 6.36 9.13 -0.47
C LEU A 93 5.31 9.91 -1.26
N TYR A 94 4.18 9.27 -1.51
CA TYR A 94 3.05 9.97 -2.09
C TYR A 94 2.34 10.80 -1.03
N ARG A 95 1.86 11.99 -1.43
CA ARG A 95 0.94 12.76 -0.61
C ARG A 95 -0.41 12.04 -0.56
N LEU A 96 -0.77 11.56 0.63
CA LEU A 96 -1.97 10.76 0.82
C LEU A 96 -3.18 11.65 1.14
N THR A 97 -4.32 11.31 0.55
CA THR A 97 -5.64 11.74 0.99
C THR A 97 -6.33 10.55 1.65
N ILE A 98 -6.84 10.74 2.87
CA ILE A 98 -7.43 9.66 3.66
C ILE A 98 -8.84 10.04 4.06
N GLN A 99 -9.79 9.19 3.68
CA GLN A 99 -11.21 9.33 4.00
C GLN A 99 -11.76 8.03 4.57
N ARG A 100 -12.83 8.15 5.37
CA ARG A 100 -13.54 7.00 5.92
C ARG A 100 -15.01 7.08 5.52
N PRO A 101 -15.35 6.69 4.28
CA PRO A 101 -16.72 6.82 3.78
C PRO A 101 -17.72 5.95 4.57
N GLU A 102 -17.27 4.82 5.10
CA GLU A 102 -18.08 3.91 5.91
C GLU A 102 -17.28 3.47 7.14
N ARG A 103 -17.97 2.98 8.19
CA ARG A 103 -17.32 2.53 9.44
C ARG A 103 -16.24 1.47 9.19
N ASP A 104 -16.47 0.62 8.21
CA ASP A 104 -15.64 -0.52 7.85
C ASP A 104 -14.87 -0.26 6.55
N MET A 105 -14.79 0.97 6.06
CA MET A 105 -14.05 1.29 4.83
C MET A 105 -13.13 2.47 5.03
N LEU A 106 -11.83 2.25 4.91
CA LEU A 106 -10.84 3.33 4.80
C LEU A 106 -10.42 3.49 3.34
N TRP A 107 -10.54 4.70 2.83
CA TRP A 107 -10.16 5.07 1.48
C TRP A 107 -8.87 5.90 1.52
N ILE A 108 -7.83 5.40 0.87
CA ILE A 108 -6.57 6.10 0.64
C ILE A 108 -6.49 6.47 -0.85
N SER A 109 -6.15 7.71 -1.15
CA SER A 109 -5.92 8.17 -2.53
C SER A 109 -4.65 8.99 -2.66
N TYR A 110 -3.97 8.84 -3.80
CA TYR A 110 -2.79 9.61 -4.16
C TYR A 110 -2.64 9.73 -5.67
N ALA A 111 -1.92 10.75 -6.14
CA ALA A 111 -1.66 10.96 -7.56
C ALA A 111 -0.87 9.78 -8.15
N ALA A 112 -1.29 9.28 -9.32
CA ALA A 112 -0.57 8.23 -10.02
C ALA A 112 0.75 8.78 -10.59
N SER A 113 1.85 8.04 -10.39
CA SER A 113 3.13 8.29 -11.05
C SER A 113 3.20 7.53 -12.37
N PRO A 114 3.89 8.04 -13.42
CA PRO A 114 4.07 7.34 -14.70
C PRO A 114 4.93 6.07 -14.64
N GLY A 115 5.42 5.65 -13.47
CA GLY A 115 6.21 4.44 -13.30
C GLY A 115 5.41 3.14 -13.22
N VAL A 116 6.13 2.03 -13.15
CA VAL A 116 5.60 0.67 -12.96
C VAL A 116 6.09 0.09 -11.63
N PRO A 117 5.42 -0.93 -11.06
CA PRO A 117 5.96 -1.64 -9.91
C PRO A 117 7.38 -2.13 -10.19
N LEU A 118 8.30 -1.85 -9.26
CA LEU A 118 9.71 -2.18 -9.38
C LEU A 118 9.89 -3.70 -9.36
N THR A 119 10.58 -4.21 -10.37
CA THR A 119 10.85 -5.64 -10.56
C THR A 119 12.24 -6.04 -10.04
N ASN A 120 12.41 -7.33 -9.73
CA ASN A 120 13.72 -7.84 -9.31
C ASN A 120 14.78 -7.74 -10.42
N GLU A 121 14.38 -7.75 -11.70
CA GLU A 121 15.29 -7.56 -12.84
C GLU A 121 15.82 -6.12 -12.87
N GLU A 122 14.95 -5.13 -12.71
CA GLU A 122 15.35 -3.72 -12.62
C GLU A 122 16.29 -3.48 -11.44
N VAL A 123 15.94 -4.04 -10.27
CA VAL A 123 16.81 -3.99 -9.08
C VAL A 123 18.17 -4.60 -9.41
N SER A 124 18.23 -5.83 -9.90
CA SER A 124 19.49 -6.51 -10.21
C SER A 124 20.37 -5.72 -11.19
N SER A 125 19.77 -5.04 -12.17
CA SER A 125 20.50 -4.28 -13.20
C SER A 125 21.16 -2.99 -12.69
N CYS A 126 20.59 -2.33 -11.66
CA CYS A 126 21.03 -0.99 -11.28
C CYS A 126 20.90 -0.67 -9.78
N TRP A 127 20.83 -1.68 -8.92
CA TRP A 127 20.53 -1.44 -7.50
C TRP A 127 21.56 -0.54 -6.83
N ARG A 128 22.86 -0.78 -6.96
CA ARG A 128 23.89 0.00 -6.25
C ARG A 128 23.88 1.48 -6.64
N THR A 129 23.69 1.77 -7.93
CA THR A 129 23.91 3.12 -8.47
C THR A 129 22.65 3.95 -8.54
N ARG A 130 21.46 3.34 -8.62
CA ARG A 130 20.20 4.07 -8.86
C ARG A 130 19.13 3.80 -7.81
N ILE A 131 18.93 2.54 -7.45
CA ILE A 131 17.83 2.16 -6.54
C ILE A 131 18.24 2.37 -5.09
N TRP A 132 19.43 1.94 -4.70
CA TRP A 132 19.88 1.93 -3.31
C TRP A 132 19.87 3.33 -2.67
N PRO A 133 20.47 4.37 -3.26
CA PRO A 133 20.42 5.71 -2.67
C PRO A 133 19.00 6.24 -2.48
N GLN A 134 18.08 5.89 -3.37
CA GLN A 134 16.68 6.33 -3.30
C GLN A 134 15.85 5.51 -2.31
N LEU A 135 16.14 4.21 -2.19
CA LEU A 135 15.57 3.36 -1.16
C LEU A 135 15.99 3.86 0.22
N GLU A 136 17.27 4.18 0.42
CA GLU A 136 17.76 4.74 1.68
C GLU A 136 17.10 6.08 2.00
N ALA A 137 17.00 6.97 1.01
CA ALA A 137 16.29 8.24 1.17
C ALA A 137 14.81 8.03 1.54
N CYS A 138 14.13 7.08 0.89
CA CYS A 138 12.74 6.74 1.20
C CYS A 138 12.56 6.20 2.62
N LEU A 139 13.43 5.29 3.06
CA LEU A 139 13.37 4.73 4.41
C LEU A 139 13.69 5.79 5.48
N HIS A 140 14.61 6.71 5.18
CA HIS A 140 14.92 7.84 6.04
C HIS A 140 13.75 8.81 6.16
N GLU A 141 13.08 9.14 5.05
CA GLU A 141 11.87 9.98 5.06
C GLU A 141 10.75 9.35 5.92
N LEU A 142 10.58 8.03 5.86
CA LEU A 142 9.65 7.31 6.75
C LEU A 142 10.04 7.45 8.22
N SER A 143 11.32 7.22 8.55
CA SER A 143 11.82 7.34 9.93
C SER A 143 11.68 8.77 10.46
N GLN A 144 11.97 9.79 9.64
CA GLN A 144 11.77 11.19 10.00
C GLN A 144 10.29 11.50 10.30
N ALA A 145 9.36 10.84 9.59
CA ALA A 145 7.94 10.93 9.92
C ALA A 145 7.54 10.13 11.19
N GLY A 146 8.46 9.32 11.73
CA GLY A 146 8.26 8.44 12.89
C GLY A 146 7.66 7.08 12.53
N PHE A 147 7.87 6.63 11.29
CA PHE A 147 7.29 5.39 10.74
C PHE A 147 8.35 4.47 10.13
N ALA A 148 7.99 3.20 9.98
CA ALA A 148 8.68 2.27 9.10
C ALA A 148 7.68 1.52 8.24
N HIS A 149 8.15 1.04 7.08
CA HIS A 149 7.42 0.11 6.24
C HIS A 149 7.82 -1.32 6.61
N THR A 150 6.88 -2.17 7.01
CA THR A 150 7.14 -3.52 7.52
C THR A 150 7.31 -4.56 6.42
N ASN A 151 7.01 -4.19 5.17
CA ASN A 151 7.08 -5.08 4.00
C ASN A 151 7.68 -4.35 2.77
N PRO A 152 8.91 -3.79 2.86
CA PRO A 152 9.51 -3.04 1.76
C PRO A 152 10.10 -4.01 0.73
N LYS A 153 9.27 -4.80 0.07
CA LYS A 153 9.68 -5.62 -1.08
C LYS A 153 9.67 -4.78 -2.37
N PRO A 154 10.43 -5.14 -3.42
CA PRO A 154 10.51 -4.36 -4.65
C PRO A 154 9.15 -3.99 -5.26
N SER A 155 8.19 -4.92 -5.29
CA SER A 155 6.85 -4.65 -5.87
C SER A 155 6.01 -3.64 -5.09
N ASN A 156 6.43 -3.26 -3.88
CA ASN A 156 5.83 -2.17 -3.10
C ASN A 156 6.50 -0.81 -3.37
N PHE A 157 7.30 -0.72 -4.42
CA PHE A 157 7.82 0.54 -4.95
C PHE A 157 7.42 0.69 -6.41
N VAL A 158 7.24 1.93 -6.83
CA VAL A 158 7.08 2.33 -8.23
C VAL A 158 8.37 2.95 -8.70
N TRP A 159 8.81 2.55 -9.89
CA TRP A 159 10.00 3.03 -10.56
C TRP A 159 9.64 3.52 -11.96
N ASP A 160 10.08 4.73 -12.31
CA ASP A 160 9.89 5.31 -13.65
C ASP A 160 11.18 5.39 -14.47
N GLY A 161 12.23 4.71 -14.00
CA GLY A 161 13.58 4.85 -14.54
C GLY A 161 14.39 5.96 -13.87
N THR A 162 13.79 6.91 -13.17
CA THR A 162 14.52 8.01 -12.51
C THR A 162 14.24 8.12 -11.02
N ARG A 163 12.98 7.92 -10.63
CA ARG A 163 12.51 8.12 -9.26
C ARG A 163 11.88 6.87 -8.70
N LEU A 164 12.27 6.54 -7.47
CA LEU A 164 11.68 5.50 -6.66
C LEU A 164 10.62 6.11 -5.75
N MET A 165 9.42 5.55 -5.77
CA MET A 165 8.30 5.99 -4.93
C MET A 165 7.73 4.78 -4.18
N LEU A 166 7.61 4.85 -2.86
CA LEU A 166 6.90 3.81 -2.11
C LEU A 166 5.43 3.79 -2.50
N CYS A 167 4.92 2.64 -2.90
CA CYS A 167 3.49 2.39 -3.07
C CYS A 167 3.00 1.40 -2.01
N ASP A 168 1.70 1.11 -2.02
CA ASP A 168 1.09 0.16 -1.08
C ASP A 168 0.97 0.63 0.39
N TYR A 169 0.49 1.85 0.59
CA TYR A 169 0.12 2.34 1.92
C TYR A 169 -1.05 1.52 2.50
N GLY A 170 -1.01 1.26 3.81
CA GLY A 170 -2.05 0.48 4.47
C GLY A 170 -1.58 -0.04 5.81
N SER A 171 -1.68 -1.35 6.02
CA SER A 171 -1.21 -1.99 7.24
C SER A 171 0.30 -2.02 7.41
N ASP A 172 1.05 -1.79 6.34
CA ASP A 172 2.48 -2.05 6.35
C ASP A 172 3.28 -0.82 6.80
N CYS A 173 2.64 0.36 6.90
CA CYS A 173 3.21 1.53 7.55
C CYS A 173 2.84 1.56 9.03
N ARG A 174 3.85 1.55 9.91
CA ARG A 174 3.66 1.50 11.37
C ARG A 174 4.60 2.46 12.09
N PRO A 175 4.17 3.09 13.19
CA PRO A 175 5.10 3.82 14.04
C PRO A 175 6.15 2.87 14.59
N MET A 176 7.43 3.15 14.32
CA MET A 176 8.56 2.31 14.71
C MET A 176 9.80 3.18 14.93
N SER A 177 10.76 2.65 15.67
CA SER A 177 12.06 3.29 15.86
C SER A 177 12.98 3.11 14.64
N ASP A 178 14.06 3.89 14.58
CA ASP A 178 15.04 3.85 13.48
C ASP A 178 15.68 2.46 13.28
N ALA A 179 15.72 1.62 14.32
CA ALA A 179 16.18 0.24 14.20
C ALA A 179 15.38 -0.57 13.16
N ALA A 180 14.14 -0.20 12.88
CA ALA A 180 13.32 -0.82 11.84
C ALA A 180 13.79 -0.49 10.41
N MET A 181 14.55 0.59 10.21
CA MET A 181 15.10 0.92 8.89
C MET A 181 16.08 -0.14 8.41
N GLU A 182 16.96 -0.62 9.31
CA GLU A 182 17.96 -1.62 8.94
C GLU A 182 17.31 -2.96 8.58
N LEU A 183 16.30 -3.37 9.36
CA LEU A 183 15.50 -4.54 9.03
C LEU A 183 14.78 -4.37 7.69
N GLY A 184 14.27 -3.18 7.40
CA GLY A 184 13.65 -2.85 6.11
C GLY A 184 14.65 -2.97 4.94
N ARG A 185 15.87 -2.46 5.10
CA ARG A 185 16.96 -2.62 4.12
C ARG A 185 17.28 -4.08 3.87
N MET A 186 17.55 -4.84 4.92
CA MET A 186 17.86 -6.27 4.82
C MET A 186 16.73 -7.06 4.17
N TYR A 187 15.47 -6.75 4.52
CA TYR A 187 14.30 -7.39 3.95
C TYR A 187 14.15 -7.08 2.45
N PHE A 188 14.32 -5.82 2.03
CA PHE A 188 14.29 -5.43 0.62
C PHE A 188 15.34 -6.22 -0.17
N MET A 189 16.58 -6.24 0.31
CA MET A 189 17.70 -6.92 -0.36
C MET A 189 17.45 -8.41 -0.50
N TRP A 190 16.96 -9.05 0.56
CA TRP A 190 16.59 -10.45 0.54
C TRP A 190 15.46 -10.74 -0.47
N GLN A 191 14.40 -9.92 -0.50
CA GLN A 191 13.30 -10.05 -1.45
C GLN A 191 13.71 -9.79 -2.91
N ALA A 192 14.70 -8.93 -3.11
CA ALA A 192 15.29 -8.66 -4.41
C ALA A 192 16.25 -9.76 -4.89
N GLY A 193 16.55 -10.77 -4.07
CA GLY A 193 17.55 -11.80 -4.38
C GLY A 193 18.99 -11.28 -4.35
N ILE A 194 19.24 -10.16 -3.68
CA ILE A 194 20.58 -9.63 -3.48
C ILE A 194 21.16 -10.24 -2.21
N HIS A 195 22.15 -11.10 -2.39
CA HIS A 195 22.83 -11.82 -1.30
C HIS A 195 24.23 -11.30 -1.01
N ASP A 196 24.59 -10.14 -1.58
CA ASP A 196 25.93 -9.60 -1.43
C ASP A 196 26.19 -9.21 0.04
N GLN A 197 27.27 -9.75 0.62
CA GLN A 197 27.69 -9.48 2.00
C GLN A 197 28.62 -8.25 2.10
N GLY A 198 28.97 -7.63 0.97
CA GLY A 198 29.65 -6.34 0.97
C GLY A 198 28.66 -5.21 1.22
N GLN A 199 28.90 -4.40 2.25
CA GLN A 199 28.30 -3.06 2.29
C GLN A 199 28.61 -2.33 0.97
N PRO A 200 27.67 -1.53 0.44
CA PRO A 200 27.84 -0.82 -0.81
C PRO A 200 29.10 0.05 -0.86
#